data_AF-A0A1D2YVX6-F1
#
_entry.id   AF-A0A1D2YVX6-F1
#
_cell.length_a   1.000
_cell.length_b   1.000
_cell.length_c   1.000
_cell.angle_alpha   90.00
_cell.angle_beta   90.00
_cell.angle_gamma   90.00
#
_symmetry.space_group_name_H-M   'P 1'
#
loop_
_entity.id
_entity.type
_entity.pdbx_description
1 polymer ?
#
loop_
_entity_poly.entity_id
_entity_poly.type
_entity_poly.pdbx_seq_one_letter_code
_entity_poly.pdbx_strand_id
1 'polypeptide(L)' 'MELSKDLHVKEHESISSRKRSVLKTISWRVVATLTTLGLVYSATGKLEIAGAVAGIEVILKMVLYYAHERVWDKFRF' A
#
# COMPACT_ATOMS: atom_id res chain seq x y z
N MET A 1 3.38 -39.06 -13.93
CA MET A 1 1.98 -38.79 -13.54
C MET A 1 1.89 -37.91 -12.29
N GLU A 2 2.79 -38.06 -11.31
CA GLU A 2 2.88 -37.21 -10.11
C GLU A 2 3.33 -35.76 -10.40
N LEU A 3 4.32 -35.59 -11.30
CA LEU A 3 4.85 -34.26 -11.68
C LEU A 3 3.78 -33.28 -12.22
N SER A 4 2.73 -33.78 -12.88
CA SER A 4 1.61 -32.97 -13.40
C SER A 4 0.62 -32.54 -12.29
N LYS A 5 0.46 -33.38 -11.25
CA LYS A 5 -0.37 -33.06 -10.08
C LYS A 5 0.31 -31.99 -9.22
N ASP A 6 1.62 -32.09 -9.01
CA ASP A 6 2.38 -31.09 -8.26
C ASP A 6 2.41 -29.74 -8.96
N LEU A 7 2.49 -29.71 -10.29
CA LEU A 7 2.43 -28.48 -11.07
C LEU A 7 1.08 -27.78 -10.89
N HIS A 8 -0.03 -28.53 -11.01
CA HIS A 8 -1.39 -28.01 -10.82
C HIS A 8 -1.64 -27.49 -9.40
N VAL A 9 -1.15 -28.19 -8.37
CA VAL A 9 -1.29 -27.77 -6.97
C VAL A 9 -0.51 -26.48 -6.70
N LYS A 10 0.72 -26.38 -7.21
CA LYS A 10 1.60 -25.22 -7.02
C LYS A 10 1.11 -23.97 -7.75
N GLU A 11 0.48 -24.14 -8.92
CA GLU A 11 -0.14 -23.05 -9.66
C GLU A 11 -1.33 -22.45 -8.88
N HIS A 12 -2.20 -23.31 -8.34
CA HIS A 12 -3.39 -22.90 -7.58
C HIS A 12 -3.03 -22.22 -6.24
N GLU A 13 -2.01 -22.69 -5.55
CA GLU A 13 -1.50 -22.04 -4.33
C GLU A 13 -0.92 -20.64 -4.63
N SER A 14 -0.10 -20.51 -5.68
CA SER A 14 0.58 -19.24 -6.00
C SER A 14 -0.38 -18.14 -6.48
N ILE A 15 -1.44 -18.49 -7.22
CA ILE A 15 -2.45 -17.53 -7.69
C ILE A 15 -3.33 -17.08 -6.53
N SER A 16 -3.70 -17.98 -5.61
CA SER A 16 -4.48 -17.62 -4.43
C SER A 16 -3.71 -16.67 -3.50
N SER A 17 -2.40 -16.89 -3.32
CA SER A 17 -1.53 -16.05 -2.49
C SER A 17 -1.32 -14.65 -3.07
N ARG A 18 -1.11 -14.52 -4.39
CA ARG A 18 -0.99 -13.21 -5.07
C ARG A 18 -2.28 -12.39 -4.99
N LYS A 19 -3.43 -13.00 -5.29
CA LYS A 19 -4.73 -12.31 -5.21
C LYS A 19 -5.04 -11.82 -3.80
N ARG A 20 -4.76 -12.64 -2.76
CA ARG A 20 -4.91 -12.24 -1.35
C ARG A 20 -4.00 -11.07 -0.98
N SER A 21 -2.78 -11.01 -1.51
CA SER A 21 -1.84 -9.93 -1.22
C SER A 21 -2.26 -8.59 -1.85
N VAL A 22 -2.79 -8.63 -3.07
CA VAL A 22 -3.37 -7.44 -3.73
C VAL A 22 -4.61 -6.96 -2.96
N LEU A 23 -5.52 -7.86 -2.60
CA LEU A 23 -6.72 -7.50 -1.82
C LEU A 23 -6.38 -6.92 -0.45
N LYS A 24 -5.39 -7.50 0.26
CA LYS A 24 -4.88 -6.92 1.52
C LYS A 24 -4.31 -5.53 1.32
N THR A 25 -3.54 -5.31 0.24
CA THR A 25 -2.96 -4.00 -0.06
C THR A 25 -4.04 -2.97 -0.34
N ILE A 26 -5.05 -3.31 -1.14
CA ILE A 26 -6.18 -2.41 -1.45
C ILE A 26 -6.97 -2.10 -0.17
N SER A 27 -7.30 -3.12 0.62
CA SER A 27 -8.01 -2.95 1.89
C SER A 27 -7.26 -1.99 2.82
N TRP A 28 -5.95 -2.19 2.98
CA TRP A 28 -5.12 -1.31 3.78
C TRP A 28 -5.07 0.12 3.23
N ARG A 29 -5.01 0.29 1.90
CA ARG A 29 -5.02 1.61 1.26
C ARG A 29 -6.33 2.36 1.49
N VAL A 30 -7.47 1.67 1.41
CA VAL A 30 -8.78 2.27 1.70
C VAL A 30 -8.85 2.74 3.15
N VAL A 31 -8.44 1.89 4.10
CA VAL A 31 -8.42 2.25 5.53
C VAL A 31 -7.52 3.47 5.77
N ALA A 32 -6.30 3.47 5.24
CA ALA A 32 -5.36 4.59 5.42
C ALA A 32 -5.92 5.91 4.89
N THR A 33 -6.46 5.92 3.67
CA THR A 33 -7.05 7.13 3.08
C THR A 33 -8.25 7.62 3.88
N LEU A 34 -9.12 6.72 4.34
CA LEU A 34 -10.27 7.08 5.17
C LEU A 34 -9.83 7.64 6.53
N THR A 35 -8.76 7.10 7.12
CA THR A 35 -8.20 7.63 8.38
C THR A 35 -7.70 9.06 8.19
N THR A 36 -6.92 9.35 7.15
CA THR A 36 -6.43 10.71 6.89
C THR A 36 -7.57 11.68 6.59
N LEU A 37 -8.51 11.28 5.73
CA LEU A 37 -9.68 12.09 5.42
C LEU A 37 -10.49 12.40 6.68
N GLY A 38 -10.79 11.37 7.49
CA GLY A 38 -11.53 11.50 8.73
C GLY A 38 -10.81 12.38 9.75
N LEU A 39 -9.51 12.19 9.94
CA LEU A 39 -8.73 12.95 10.91
C LEU A 39 -8.63 14.43 10.54
N VAL A 40 -8.36 14.74 9.27
CA VAL A 40 -8.29 16.12 8.79
C VAL A 40 -9.67 16.76 8.77
N TYR A 41 -10.71 16.03 8.36
CA TYR A 41 -12.08 16.53 8.39
C TYR A 41 -12.55 16.79 9.82
N SER A 42 -12.29 15.90 10.79
CA SER A 42 -12.61 16.13 12.19
C SER A 42 -11.88 17.35 12.78
N ALA A 43 -10.65 17.62 12.34
CA ALA A 43 -9.89 18.77 12.80
C ALA A 43 -10.32 20.11 12.15
N THR A 44 -10.71 20.09 10.87
CA THR A 44 -10.94 21.32 10.09
C THR A 44 -12.40 21.58 9.72
N GLY A 45 -13.26 20.56 9.79
CA GLY A 45 -14.63 20.59 9.31
C GLY A 45 -14.79 20.71 7.79
N LYS A 46 -13.70 20.66 7.02
CA LYS A 46 -13.70 20.98 5.58
C LYS A 46 -13.22 19.79 4.75
N LEU A 47 -14.10 19.26 3.90
CA LEU A 47 -13.79 18.11 3.06
C LEU A 47 -12.75 18.43 1.97
N GLU A 48 -12.75 19.66 1.46
CA GLU A 48 -11.77 20.13 0.47
C GLU A 48 -10.33 20.04 1.01
N ILE A 49 -10.13 20.46 2.27
CA ILE A 49 -8.83 20.39 2.93
C ILE A 49 -8.43 18.94 3.18
N ALA A 50 -9.37 18.12 3.65
CA ALA A 50 -9.13 16.69 3.84
C ALA A 50 -8.68 15.99 2.54
N GLY A 51 -9.37 16.25 1.43
CA GLY A 51 -9.03 15.71 0.12
C GLY A 51 -7.64 16.18 -0.36
N ALA A 52 -7.33 17.46 -0.20
CA ALA A 52 -6.02 18.01 -0.55
C ALA A 52 -4.90 17.36 0.26
N VAL A 53 -5.08 17.19 1.58
CA VAL A 53 -4.08 16.55 2.45
C VAL A 53 -3.90 15.08 2.09
N ALA A 54 -4.99 14.33 1.85
CA ALA A 54 -4.89 12.94 1.44
C ALA A 54 -4.13 12.78 0.11
N GLY A 55 -4.33 13.70 -0.85
CA GLY A 55 -3.57 13.73 -2.10
C GLY A 55 -2.08 14.03 -1.90
N ILE A 56 -1.78 15.05 -1.09
CA ILE A 56 -0.40 15.41 -0.74
C ILE A 56 0.30 14.25 -0.02
N GLU A 57 -0.38 13.54 0.87
CA GLU A 57 0.18 12.39 1.60
C GLU A 57 0.71 11.30 0.67
N VAL A 58 0.00 11.02 -0.44
CA VAL A 58 0.45 10.03 -1.43
C VAL A 58 1.78 10.45 -2.07
N ILE A 59 1.87 11.71 -2.51
CA ILE A 59 3.10 12.26 -3.09
C ILE A 59 4.21 12.27 -2.06
N LEU A 60 3.91 12.71 -0.83
CA LEU A 60 4.87 12.80 0.25
C LEU A 60 5.44 11.43 0.60
N LYS A 61 4.62 10.37 0.65
CA LYS A 61 5.09 9.00 0.85
C LYS A 61 6.02 8.53 -0.28
N MET A 62 5.76 8.90 -1.53
CA MET A 62 6.67 8.56 -2.64
C MET A 62 8.02 9.27 -2.50
N VAL A 63 8.00 10.58 -2.23
CA VAL A 63 9.23 11.38 -2.03
C VAL A 63 10.01 10.88 -0.81
N LEU A 64 9.33 10.63 0.31
CA LEU A 64 9.94 10.11 1.52
C LEU A 64 10.50 8.71 1.33
N TYR A 65 9.80 7.83 0.61
CA TYR A 65 10.31 6.49 0.30
C TYR A 65 11.61 6.58 -0.52
N TYR A 66 11.61 7.39 -1.58
CA TYR A 66 12.80 7.61 -2.38
C TYR A 66 13.95 8.21 -1.55
N ALA A 67 13.66 9.25 -0.77
CA ALA A 67 14.66 9.87 0.10
C ALA A 67 15.20 8.87 1.14
N HIS A 68 14.32 8.04 1.73
CA HIS A 68 14.68 6.99 2.66
C HIS A 68 15.62 5.96 2.01
N GLU A 69 15.31 5.49 0.80
CA GLU A 69 16.22 4.60 0.07
C GLU A 69 17.57 5.27 -0.21
N ARG A 70 17.60 6.54 -0.62
CA ARG A 70 18.86 7.27 -0.89
C ARG A 70 19.69 7.51 0.36
N VAL A 71 19.04 7.80 1.48
CA VAL A 71 19.68 7.92 2.79
C VAL A 71 20.26 6.57 3.19
N TRP A 72 19.48 5.49 3.09
CA TRP A 72 19.93 4.14 3.45
C TRP A 72 21.09 3.65 2.57
N ASP A 73 21.07 3.98 1.27
CA ASP A 73 22.17 3.67 0.35
C ASP A 73 23.45 4.45 0.69
N LYS A 74 23.31 5.70 1.16
CA LYS A 74 24.44 6.52 1.60
C LYS A 74 25.01 6.10 2.96
N PHE A 75 24.19 5.54 3.84
CA PHE A 75 24.59 5.00 5.14
C PHE A 75 24.86 3.48 5.12
N ARG A 76 24.85 2.87 3.94
CA ARG A 76 25.14 1.45 3.77
C ARG A 76 26.63 1.19 4.02
N PHE A 77 26.89 0.50 5.12
CA PHE A 77 28.02 -0.43 5.30
C PHE A 77 28.01 -1.52 4.22
#